data_AF-A0A522RV23-F1
#
_entry.id   AF-A0A522RV23-F1
#
_cell.length_a   1.000
_cell.length_b   1.000
_cell.length_c   1.000
_cell.angle_alpha   90.00
_cell.angle_beta   90.00
_cell.angle_gamma   90.00
#
_symmetry.space_group_name_H-M   'P 1'
#
loop_
_entity.id
_entity.type
_entity.pdbx_description
1 polymer ?
#
loop_
_entity_poly.entity_id
_entity_poly.type
_entity_poly.pdbx_seq_one_letter_code
_entity_poly.pdbx_strand_id
1 'polypeptide(L)'
;MTSILADEANWPRDRLDRDYSARGTVTAERFEAEMRRYRSLSDAMREPWATHLDVVYDEESGQTLDIFGTAPGGLRPAFMFIHGGYWRLLSKRDSAFMAGALAKHGIASVAVDYRLAPEATLAEMVREMRAAVAFLWKNG
;
A
#
# COMPACT_ATOMS: atom_id res chain seq x y z
N MET A 1 -35.90 4.42 -2.98
CA MET A 1 -35.02 4.15 -4.14
C MET A 1 -33.93 3.24 -3.66
N THR A 2 -33.94 1.96 -4.06
CA THR A 2 -32.83 1.04 -3.78
C THR A 2 -31.63 1.53 -4.59
N SER A 3 -30.47 1.65 -3.95
CA SER A 3 -29.24 2.08 -4.65
C SER A 3 -28.93 1.09 -5.78
N ILE A 4 -28.41 1.57 -6.91
CA ILE A 4 -27.92 0.72 -8.02
C ILE A 4 -26.92 -0.32 -7.50
N LEU A 5 -26.15 0.01 -6.46
CA LEU A 5 -25.21 -0.89 -5.79
C LEU A 5 -25.90 -2.04 -5.02
N ALA A 6 -27.14 -1.85 -4.55
CA ALA A 6 -27.88 -2.88 -3.83
C ALA A 6 -28.40 -3.98 -4.77
N ASP A 7 -28.61 -3.66 -6.04
CA ASP A 7 -29.06 -4.63 -7.05
C ASP A 7 -27.91 -5.54 -7.53
N GLU A 8 -26.67 -5.05 -7.50
CA GLU A 8 -25.46 -5.84 -7.84
C GLU A 8 -25.26 -7.04 -6.92
N ALA A 9 -25.70 -6.94 -5.66
CA ALA A 9 -25.61 -8.04 -4.70
C ALA A 9 -26.38 -9.30 -5.14
N ASN A 10 -27.35 -9.14 -6.04
CA ASN A 10 -28.16 -10.24 -6.58
C ASN A 10 -27.69 -10.74 -7.95
N TRP A 11 -26.59 -10.20 -8.48
CA TRP A 11 -26.07 -10.65 -9.77
C TRP A 11 -25.50 -12.08 -9.69
N PRO A 12 -25.46 -12.82 -10.81
CA PRO A 12 -24.82 -14.13 -10.86
C PRO A 12 -23.38 -14.08 -10.35
N ARG A 13 -23.00 -15.07 -9.53
CA ARG A 13 -21.71 -15.08 -8.83
C ARG A 13 -20.53 -15.12 -9.79
N ASP A 14 -20.64 -15.89 -10.87
CA ASP A 14 -19.65 -15.99 -11.94
C ASP A 14 -19.39 -14.64 -12.63
N ARG A 15 -20.44 -13.85 -12.83
CA ARG A 15 -20.32 -12.47 -13.31
C ARG A 15 -19.56 -11.61 -12.32
N LEU A 16 -19.95 -11.63 -11.04
CA LEU A 16 -19.28 -10.85 -10.00
C LEU A 16 -17.80 -11.21 -9.87
N ASP A 17 -17.47 -12.51 -9.87
CA ASP A 17 -16.09 -12.98 -9.77
C ASP A 17 -15.24 -12.52 -10.97
N ARG A 18 -15.80 -12.50 -12.18
CA ARG A 18 -15.14 -11.94 -13.36
C ARG A 18 -14.97 -10.42 -13.24
N ASP A 19 -16.05 -9.71 -12.92
CA ASP A 19 -16.08 -8.24 -12.96
C ASP A 19 -15.19 -7.61 -11.86
N TYR A 20 -15.03 -8.27 -10.71
CA TYR A 20 -14.14 -7.83 -9.62
C TYR A 20 -12.71 -8.40 -9.72
N SER A 21 -12.41 -9.22 -10.72
CA SER A 21 -11.06 -9.76 -10.93
C SER A 21 -10.26 -8.89 -11.90
N ALA A 22 -9.61 -7.84 -11.37
CA ALA A 22 -8.65 -7.05 -12.13
C ALA A 22 -7.51 -7.92 -12.71
N ARG A 23 -7.11 -8.99 -12.01
CA ARG A 23 -6.13 -9.96 -12.51
C ARG A 23 -6.62 -10.67 -13.79
N GLY A 24 -7.93 -10.90 -13.91
CA GLY A 24 -8.55 -11.59 -15.03
C GLY A 24 -8.60 -10.77 -16.33
N THR A 25 -8.26 -9.48 -16.30
CA THR A 25 -8.28 -8.62 -17.49
C THR A 25 -7.00 -8.72 -18.33
N VAL A 26 -6.00 -9.48 -17.87
CA VAL A 26 -4.72 -9.71 -18.55
C VAL A 26 -4.35 -11.19 -18.49
N THR A 27 -3.39 -11.63 -19.30
CA THR A 27 -2.84 -12.99 -19.20
C THR A 27 -2.09 -13.18 -17.88
N ALA A 28 -2.02 -14.41 -17.40
CA ALA A 28 -1.27 -14.75 -16.19
C ALA A 28 0.20 -14.31 -16.31
N GLU A 29 0.84 -14.57 -17.46
CA GLU A 29 2.22 -14.15 -17.71
C GLU A 29 2.39 -12.62 -17.58
N ARG A 30 1.45 -11.84 -18.14
CA ARG A 30 1.51 -10.38 -18.03
C ARG A 30 1.33 -9.92 -16.60
N PHE A 31 0.38 -10.51 -15.87
CA PHE A 31 0.17 -10.19 -14.45
C PHE A 31 1.45 -10.45 -13.63
N GLU A 32 2.06 -11.62 -13.78
CA GLU A 32 3.29 -11.97 -13.08
C GLU A 32 4.46 -11.05 -13.46
N ALA A 33 4.56 -10.65 -14.73
CA ALA A 33 5.56 -9.68 -15.18
C ALA A 33 5.36 -8.30 -14.53
N GLU A 34 4.12 -7.81 -14.41
CA GLU A 34 3.83 -6.54 -13.74
C GLU A 34 4.11 -6.60 -12.24
N MET A 35 3.77 -7.70 -11.56
CA MET A 35 4.09 -7.87 -10.13
C MET A 35 5.60 -7.87 -9.88
N ARG A 36 6.38 -8.58 -10.72
CA ARG A 36 7.85 -8.50 -10.67
C ARG A 36 8.36 -7.08 -10.93
N ARG A 37 7.73 -6.35 -11.85
CA ARG A 37 8.12 -4.96 -12.16
C ARG A 37 7.85 -4.01 -10.99
N TYR A 38 6.69 -4.12 -10.33
CA TYR A 38 6.36 -3.36 -9.11
C TYR A 38 7.44 -3.54 -8.05
N ARG A 39 7.80 -4.81 -7.81
CA ARG A 39 8.79 -5.18 -6.83
C ARG A 39 10.18 -4.67 -7.16
N SER A 40 10.64 -4.90 -8.39
CA SER A 40 11.96 -4.48 -8.85
C SER A 40 12.12 -2.96 -8.81
N LEU A 41 11.12 -2.20 -9.24
CA LEU A 41 11.16 -0.74 -9.20
C LEU A 41 11.16 -0.20 -7.77
N SER A 42 10.44 -0.87 -6.86
CA SER A 42 10.41 -0.49 -5.44
C SER A 42 11.72 -0.81 -4.72
N ASP A 43 12.29 -2.00 -4.97
CA ASP A 43 13.59 -2.38 -4.41
C ASP A 43 14.70 -1.43 -4.86
N ALA A 44 14.68 -0.99 -6.13
CA ALA A 44 15.64 -0.03 -6.65
C ALA A 44 15.62 1.34 -5.93
N MET A 45 14.55 1.67 -5.21
CA MET A 45 14.48 2.92 -4.43
C MET A 45 15.07 2.78 -3.02
N ARG A 46 15.34 1.57 -2.54
CA ARG A 46 15.80 1.34 -1.17
C ARG A 46 17.19 1.91 -0.90
N GLU A 47 18.17 1.59 -1.73
CA GLU A 47 19.55 2.09 -1.53
C GLU A 47 19.66 3.62 -1.65
N PRO A 48 19.15 4.28 -2.71
CA PRO A 48 19.37 5.70 -2.89
C PRO A 48 18.48 6.60 -2.04
N TRP A 49 17.32 6.11 -1.57
CA TRP A 49 16.30 6.96 -0.96
C TRP A 49 15.78 6.51 0.39
N ALA A 50 15.97 5.25 0.83
CA ALA A 50 15.45 4.84 2.13
C ALA A 50 16.18 5.59 3.25
N THR A 51 15.41 6.14 4.18
CA THR A 51 15.95 6.73 5.41
C THR A 51 15.65 5.87 6.62
N HIS A 52 14.42 5.35 6.71
CA HIS A 52 14.02 4.45 7.78
C HIS A 52 13.28 3.26 7.18
N LEU A 53 13.64 2.06 7.62
CA LEU A 53 13.04 0.83 7.14
C LEU A 53 12.47 0.08 8.34
N ASP A 54 11.35 -0.60 8.12
CA ASP A 54 10.70 -1.49 9.08
C ASP A 54 10.35 -0.78 10.40
N VAL A 55 9.94 0.49 10.32
CA VAL A 55 9.52 1.27 11.47
C VAL A 55 8.17 0.75 11.95
N VAL A 56 8.11 0.23 13.17
CA VAL A 56 6.87 -0.22 13.81
C VAL A 56 6.01 1.01 14.13
N TYR A 57 4.84 1.10 13.50
CA TYR A 57 3.91 2.21 13.73
C TYR A 57 2.75 1.83 14.68
N ASP A 58 2.50 0.54 14.84
CA ASP A 58 1.45 -0.01 15.68
C ASP A 58 1.99 -1.17 16.49
N GLU A 59 2.27 -0.94 17.77
CA GLU A 59 2.87 -1.93 18.67
C GLU A 59 1.97 -3.16 18.87
N GLU A 60 0.65 -2.99 18.79
CA GLU A 60 -0.32 -4.07 18.98
C GLU A 60 -0.24 -5.12 17.86
N SER A 61 -0.21 -4.67 16.60
CA SER A 61 -0.12 -5.58 15.45
C SER A 61 1.32 -5.92 15.04
N GLY A 62 2.30 -5.08 15.42
CA GLY A 62 3.67 -5.16 14.94
C GLY A 62 3.85 -4.69 13.49
N GLN A 63 2.82 -4.08 12.89
CA GLN A 63 2.87 -3.61 11.51
C GLN A 63 3.85 -2.45 11.34
N THR A 64 4.45 -2.39 10.15
CA THR A 64 5.58 -1.51 9.88
C THR A 64 5.38 -0.63 8.64
N LEU A 65 6.19 0.42 8.54
CA LEU A 65 6.31 1.29 7.37
C LEU A 65 7.78 1.57 7.03
N ASP A 66 8.02 1.91 5.76
CA ASP A 66 9.30 2.36 5.23
C ASP A 66 9.19 3.84 4.82
N ILE A 67 10.19 4.65 5.19
CA ILE A 67 10.27 6.09 4.92
C ILE A 67 11.44 6.37 3.98
N PHE A 68 11.18 7.14 2.93
CA PHE A 68 12.14 7.49 1.90
C PHE A 68 12.22 9.00 1.69
N GLY A 69 13.39 9.50 1.28
CA GLY A 69 13.56 10.86 0.77
C GLY A 69 13.49 11.96 1.83
N THR A 70 13.74 11.64 3.09
CA THR A 70 13.92 12.65 4.14
C THR A 70 15.33 13.23 4.13
N ALA A 71 15.53 14.41 4.72
CA ALA A 71 16.83 15.05 4.81
C ALA A 71 17.00 15.70 6.20
N PRO A 72 18.22 15.74 6.76
CA PRO A 72 18.47 16.40 8.04
C PRO A 72 18.05 17.88 8.02
N GLY A 73 17.42 18.34 9.10
CA GLY A 73 17.21 19.77 9.37
C GLY A 73 16.07 20.45 8.60
N GLY A 74 15.17 19.70 7.93
CA GLY A 74 14.03 20.31 7.23
C GLY A 74 12.79 19.42 7.21
N LEU A 75 11.64 20.00 7.60
CA LEU A 75 10.33 19.38 7.43
C LEU A 75 10.03 19.21 5.94
N ARG A 76 9.48 18.05 5.56
CA ARG A 76 9.06 17.73 4.19
C ARG A 76 7.60 17.28 4.19
N PRO A 77 6.82 17.63 3.16
CA PRO A 77 5.52 16.99 2.96
C PRO A 77 5.68 15.47 2.87
N ALA A 78 4.82 14.73 3.56
CA ALA A 78 4.80 13.28 3.52
C ALA A 78 3.72 12.78 2.56
N PHE A 79 4.10 11.92 1.64
CA PHE A 79 3.21 11.16 0.77
C PHE A 79 3.15 9.71 1.25
N MET A 80 2.03 9.30 1.85
CA MET A 80 1.83 7.92 2.30
C MET A 80 1.11 7.11 1.21
N PHE A 81 1.72 6.01 0.78
CA PHE A 81 1.16 5.08 -0.18
C PHE A 81 0.63 3.83 0.54
N ILE A 82 -0.68 3.61 0.45
CA ILE A 82 -1.37 2.42 0.93
C ILE A 82 -1.52 1.46 -0.25
N HIS A 83 -0.91 0.29 -0.15
CA HIS A 83 -0.94 -0.67 -1.26
C HIS A 83 -2.32 -1.30 -1.47
N GLY A 84 -2.56 -1.76 -2.69
CA GLY A 84 -3.76 -2.51 -3.05
C GLY A 84 -3.64 -3.99 -2.69
N GLY A 85 -4.16 -4.87 -3.56
CA GLY A 85 -4.08 -6.32 -3.36
C GLY A 85 -5.34 -6.93 -2.74
N TYR A 86 -6.47 -6.23 -2.84
CA TYR A 86 -7.78 -6.71 -2.39
C TYR A 86 -7.77 -7.18 -0.92
N TRP A 87 -7.02 -6.46 -0.07
CA TRP A 87 -6.84 -6.75 1.35
C TRP A 87 -6.22 -8.12 1.67
N ARG A 88 -5.63 -8.78 0.66
CA ARG A 88 -5.18 -10.17 0.74
C ARG A 88 -3.74 -10.37 0.28
N LEU A 89 -3.17 -9.39 -0.40
CA LEU A 89 -1.89 -9.50 -1.10
C LEU A 89 -1.14 -8.17 -1.09
N LEU A 90 0.12 -8.23 -1.55
CA LEU A 90 1.09 -7.14 -1.64
C LEU A 90 1.63 -6.68 -0.28
N SER A 91 2.62 -5.78 -0.34
CA SER A 91 3.27 -5.20 0.82
C SER A 91 3.86 -3.82 0.50
N LYS A 92 4.40 -3.14 1.51
CA LYS A 92 5.23 -1.94 1.39
C LYS A 92 6.44 -2.16 0.48
N ARG A 93 6.90 -3.42 0.33
CA ARG A 93 8.03 -3.75 -0.54
C ARG A 93 7.70 -3.65 -2.04
N ASP A 94 6.42 -3.65 -2.39
CA ASP A 94 5.94 -3.50 -3.77
C ASP A 94 5.52 -2.05 -4.09
N SER A 95 5.78 -1.14 -3.15
CA SER A 95 5.06 0.14 -3.04
C SER A 95 5.97 1.37 -2.89
N ALA A 96 7.26 1.24 -3.24
CA ALA A 96 8.24 2.32 -3.10
C ALA A 96 8.68 2.94 -4.43
N PHE A 97 8.19 2.45 -5.58
CA PHE A 97 8.65 2.83 -6.92
C PHE A 97 8.53 4.34 -7.25
N MET A 98 7.68 5.10 -6.55
CA MET A 98 7.54 6.55 -6.71
C MET A 98 8.54 7.37 -5.87
N ALA A 99 9.19 6.75 -4.88
CA ALA A 99 9.93 7.44 -3.83
C ALA A 99 11.04 8.35 -4.39
N GLY A 100 11.81 7.86 -5.36
CA GLY A 100 12.90 8.65 -5.94
C GLY A 100 12.42 9.87 -6.74
N ALA A 101 11.26 9.80 -7.38
CA ALA A 101 10.68 10.95 -8.07
C ALA A 101 10.24 12.01 -7.05
N LEU A 102 9.51 11.60 -6.01
CA LEU A 102 9.02 12.51 -4.96
C LEU A 102 10.17 13.12 -4.14
N ALA A 103 11.19 12.33 -3.79
CA ALA A 103 12.34 12.80 -3.02
C ALA A 103 13.13 13.93 -3.71
N LYS A 104 13.28 13.85 -5.04
CA LYS A 104 13.89 14.90 -5.87
C LYS A 104 13.12 16.22 -5.83
N HIS A 105 11.82 16.17 -5.51
CA HIS A 105 10.96 17.33 -5.35
C HIS A 105 10.76 17.74 -3.87
N GLY A 106 11.58 17.21 -2.95
CA GLY A 106 11.49 17.59 -1.54
C GLY A 106 10.33 16.92 -0.79
N ILE A 107 9.72 15.87 -1.34
CA ILE A 107 8.59 15.16 -0.74
C ILE A 107 9.09 13.83 -0.17
N ALA A 108 8.85 13.59 1.11
CA ALA A 108 9.12 12.29 1.73
C ALA A 108 8.04 11.30 1.32
N SER A 109 8.40 10.05 1.06
CA SER A 109 7.45 8.98 0.73
C SER A 109 7.40 7.96 1.86
N VAL A 110 6.21 7.46 2.15
CA VAL A 110 5.99 6.42 3.15
C VAL A 110 5.26 5.25 2.52
N ALA A 111 5.87 4.08 2.49
CA ALA A 111 5.22 2.83 2.09
C ALA A 111 4.82 2.07 3.36
N VAL A 112 3.53 1.78 3.54
CA VAL A 112 2.99 1.21 4.79
C VAL A 112 2.41 -0.18 4.55
N ASP A 113 2.66 -1.11 5.48
CA ASP A 113 2.00 -2.42 5.53
C ASP A 113 0.80 -2.39 6.49
N TYR A 114 -0.18 -3.24 6.24
CA TYR A 114 -1.25 -3.62 7.16
C TYR A 114 -1.41 -5.15 7.14
N ARG A 115 -2.02 -5.73 8.17
CA ARG A 115 -2.32 -7.18 8.17
C ARG A 115 -3.28 -7.51 7.03
N LEU A 116 -3.19 -8.72 6.51
CA LEU A 116 -4.02 -9.17 5.39
C LEU A 116 -5.11 -10.12 5.87
N ALA A 117 -6.11 -10.32 5.02
CA ALA A 117 -7.11 -11.35 5.22
C ALA A 117 -6.54 -12.72 4.78
N PRO A 118 -6.89 -13.82 5.47
CA PRO A 118 -7.95 -13.92 6.49
C PRO A 118 -7.52 -13.56 7.92
N GLU A 119 -6.25 -13.23 8.17
CA GLU A 119 -5.68 -13.05 9.50
C GLU A 119 -6.25 -11.82 10.23
N ALA A 120 -6.62 -10.77 9.50
CA ALA A 120 -7.29 -9.58 10.02
C ALA A 120 -8.60 -9.27 9.28
N THR A 121 -9.50 -8.58 9.98
CA THR A 121 -10.73 -8.06 9.37
C THR A 121 -10.45 -6.74 8.65
N LEU A 122 -11.31 -6.36 7.70
CA LEU A 122 -11.21 -5.06 7.04
C LEU A 122 -11.27 -3.89 8.03
N ALA A 123 -12.09 -4.00 9.09
CA ALA A 123 -12.18 -2.99 10.14
C ALA A 123 -10.83 -2.81 10.86
N GLU A 124 -10.12 -3.91 11.08
CA GLU A 124 -8.80 -3.90 11.71
C GLU A 124 -7.75 -3.27 10.81
N MET A 125 -7.74 -3.59 9.52
CA MET A 125 -6.85 -2.95 8.54
C MET A 125 -7.10 -1.43 8.46
N VAL A 126 -8.36 -1.00 8.54
CA VAL A 126 -8.70 0.44 8.59
C VAL A 126 -8.19 1.08 9.89
N ARG A 127 -8.28 0.38 11.03
CA ARG A 127 -7.69 0.86 12.30
C ARG A 127 -6.17 1.04 12.15
N GLU A 128 -5.49 0.06 11.59
CA GLU A 128 -4.04 0.09 11.34
C GLU A 128 -3.63 1.26 10.44
N MET A 129 -4.35 1.52 9.35
CA MET A 129 -4.05 2.68 8.50
C MET A 129 -4.26 4.02 9.21
N ARG A 130 -5.26 4.12 10.09
CA ARG A 130 -5.44 5.29 10.94
C ARG A 130 -4.30 5.43 11.97
N ALA A 131 -3.82 4.32 12.52
CA ALA A 131 -2.68 4.31 13.42
C ALA A 131 -1.40 4.76 12.70
N ALA A 132 -1.15 4.31 11.47
CA ALA A 132 -0.02 4.76 10.66
C ALA A 132 -0.03 6.28 10.41
N VAL A 133 -1.18 6.85 10.04
CA VAL A 133 -1.33 8.31 9.88
C VAL A 133 -1.06 9.03 11.21
N ALA A 134 -1.63 8.55 12.32
CA ALA A 134 -1.41 9.14 13.63
C ALA A 134 0.05 9.05 14.09
N PHE A 135 0.74 7.95 13.77
CA PHE A 135 2.16 7.77 14.02
C PHE A 135 3.00 8.79 13.25
N LEU A 136 2.76 8.94 11.94
CA LEU A 136 3.49 9.91 11.11
C LEU A 136 3.23 11.34 11.59
N TRP A 137 2.01 11.68 11.99
CA TRP A 137 1.68 13.00 12.52
C TRP A 137 2.43 13.32 13.82
N LYS A 138 2.67 12.32 14.69
CA LYS A 138 3.33 12.51 15.98
C LYS A 138 4.85 12.52 15.90
N ASN A 139 5.43 11.89 14.87
CA ASN A 139 6.87 11.64 14.75
C ASN A 139 7.51 12.33 13.53
N GLY A 140 6.74 13.10 12.76
CA GLY A 140 7.20 13.88 11.60
C GLY A 140 7.61 15.31 11.92
#